data_AF-A0A962UK76-F1
#
_entry.id   AF-A0A962UK76-F1
#
_cell.length_a   1.000
_cell.length_b   1.000
_cell.length_c   1.000
_cell.angle_alpha   90.00
_cell.angle_beta   90.00
_cell.angle_gamma   90.00
#
_symmetry.space_group_name_H-M   'P 1'
#
loop_
_entity.id
_entity.type
_entity.pdbx_description
1 polymer ?
#
loop_
_entity_poly.entity_id
_entity_poly.type
_entity_poly.pdbx_seq_one_letter_code
_entity_poly.pdbx_strand_id
1 'polypeptide(L)'
;MSEDKLDIPQQFASPAVPALLTEDSVIRFQCYKGISCFNACCKHADVTLAPYDVLRLQKRLGMNSEEFLKKHTVPFQLDADGVPGIKLRTDNDGACLLLDGDNGCGVYEDRPTVCRYYPVALLNMREKDTYEARQQYSLVQEDHCRGHEEAREITVRDYRKEQRVAEYDEFNRSWYELILKKKSGGPGVGKPNEMSLQLFFMASFNFDMLRRFVLSDNFKQSYNLPPETYAEVAGDDIALIKLGNRLMRQALFGEKTIPENSGAWEKRVESRKEVWEARSKAEVEARNAKAESDMRQETSGCSDS
;
A
#
# COMPACT_ATOMS: atom_id res chain seq x y z
N MET A 1 -9.64 -11.89 -37.96
CA MET A 1 -9.69 -10.75 -37.03
C MET A 1 -8.27 -10.26 -36.92
N SER A 2 -7.99 -9.01 -37.34
CA SER A 2 -6.61 -8.55 -37.52
C SER A 2 -5.86 -8.56 -36.18
N GLU A 3 -4.68 -9.17 -36.19
CA GLU A 3 -3.70 -9.16 -35.10
C GLU A 3 -2.98 -7.80 -35.07
N ASP A 4 -3.72 -6.70 -35.04
CA ASP A 4 -3.12 -5.37 -34.88
C ASP A 4 -2.72 -5.21 -33.42
N LYS A 5 -1.51 -5.67 -33.08
CA LYS A 5 -0.83 -5.28 -31.85
C LYS A 5 -0.64 -3.76 -31.91
N LEU A 6 -1.40 -3.03 -31.11
CA LEU A 6 -1.16 -1.62 -30.86
C LEU A 6 0.31 -1.47 -30.42
N ASP A 7 1.07 -0.64 -31.14
CA ASP A 7 2.47 -0.36 -30.83
C ASP A 7 2.51 0.60 -29.63
N ILE A 8 2.35 0.02 -28.44
CA ILE A 8 2.38 0.75 -27.17
C ILE A 8 3.85 1.00 -26.85
N PRO A 9 4.31 2.27 -26.72
CA PRO A 9 5.68 2.58 -26.35
C PRO A 9 6.08 1.77 -25.12
N GLN A 10 7.29 1.20 -25.11
CA GLN A 10 7.71 0.22 -24.09
C GLN A 10 7.52 0.71 -22.64
N GLN A 11 7.63 2.02 -22.42
CA GLN A 11 7.36 2.68 -21.13
C GLN A 11 5.90 2.58 -20.63
N PHE A 12 4.96 2.22 -21.50
CA PHE A 12 3.54 2.03 -21.21
C PHE A 12 3.08 0.58 -21.42
N ALA A 13 4.00 -0.32 -21.79
CA ALA A 13 3.69 -1.73 -21.96
C ALA A 13 3.42 -2.37 -20.59
N SER A 14 2.22 -2.91 -20.42
CA SER A 14 1.87 -3.71 -19.24
C SER A 14 2.11 -5.19 -19.56
N PRO A 15 2.77 -5.97 -18.68
CA PRO A 15 2.88 -7.41 -18.84
C PRO A 15 1.54 -8.14 -18.61
N ALA A 16 0.50 -7.42 -18.16
CA ALA A 16 -0.83 -7.98 -17.98
C ALA A 16 -1.52 -8.23 -19.33
N VAL A 17 -1.92 -9.48 -19.57
CA VAL A 17 -2.71 -9.89 -20.73
C VAL A 17 -4.12 -9.29 -20.60
N PRO A 18 -4.66 -8.61 -21.64
CA PRO A 18 -5.96 -7.91 -21.57
C PRO A 18 -7.20 -8.77 -21.26
N ALA A 19 -7.04 -10.09 -21.13
CA ALA A 19 -8.13 -10.99 -20.81
C ALA A 19 -8.55 -10.87 -19.34
N LEU A 20 -9.81 -10.50 -19.11
CA LEU A 20 -10.44 -10.53 -17.80
C LEU A 20 -10.76 -11.99 -17.44
N LEU A 21 -10.07 -12.49 -16.43
CA LEU A 21 -10.26 -13.82 -15.87
C LEU A 21 -11.17 -13.76 -14.63
N THR A 22 -11.86 -14.88 -14.39
CA THR A 22 -12.66 -15.16 -13.18
C THR A 22 -11.97 -16.20 -12.31
N GLU A 23 -12.50 -16.45 -11.11
CA GLU A 23 -11.99 -17.52 -10.24
C GLU A 23 -12.04 -18.91 -10.90
N ASP A 24 -13.01 -19.16 -11.79
CA ASP A 24 -13.19 -20.45 -12.45
C ASP A 24 -12.40 -20.56 -13.77
N SER A 25 -11.69 -19.49 -14.17
CA SER A 25 -10.82 -19.52 -15.34
C SER A 25 -9.62 -20.44 -15.08
N VAL A 26 -9.28 -21.27 -16.07
CA VAL A 26 -8.13 -22.18 -16.02
C VAL A 26 -6.90 -21.46 -16.59
N ILE A 27 -5.79 -21.53 -15.87
CA ILE A 27 -4.49 -21.03 -16.30
C ILE A 27 -3.47 -22.18 -16.39
N ARG A 28 -2.47 -22.02 -17.27
CA ARG A 28 -1.28 -22.86 -17.30
C ARG A 28 -0.16 -22.18 -16.55
N PHE A 29 0.24 -22.75 -15.42
CA PHE A 29 1.33 -22.19 -14.63
C PHE A 29 1.90 -23.18 -13.62
N GLN A 30 3.24 -23.24 -13.53
CA GLN A 30 3.93 -23.83 -12.39
C GLN A 30 5.27 -23.14 -12.15
N CYS A 31 5.55 -22.76 -10.90
CA CYS A 31 6.86 -22.26 -10.48
C CYS A 31 7.41 -23.15 -9.37
N TYR A 32 8.66 -23.61 -9.51
CA TYR A 32 9.30 -24.54 -8.59
C TYR A 32 10.82 -24.38 -8.63
N LYS A 33 11.49 -24.80 -7.55
CA LYS A 33 12.96 -24.86 -7.53
C LYS A 33 13.44 -25.85 -8.59
N GLY A 34 14.26 -25.37 -9.53
CA GLY A 34 14.76 -26.16 -10.66
C GLY A 34 14.19 -25.78 -12.03
N ILE A 35 13.13 -24.95 -12.08
CA ILE A 35 12.70 -24.36 -13.36
C ILE A 35 13.81 -23.44 -13.92
N SER A 36 13.93 -23.35 -15.24
CA SER A 36 15.01 -22.58 -15.90
C SER A 36 15.02 -21.09 -15.56
N CYS A 37 13.87 -20.51 -15.21
CA CYS A 37 13.74 -19.13 -14.78
C CYS A 37 13.74 -18.94 -13.25
N PHE A 38 14.18 -19.94 -12.47
CA PHE A 38 14.14 -19.85 -11.01
C PHE A 38 14.87 -18.58 -10.52
N ASN A 39 14.23 -17.86 -9.60
CA ASN A 39 14.65 -16.56 -9.05
C ASN A 39 14.68 -15.36 -10.01
N ALA A 40 14.34 -15.51 -11.30
CA ALA A 40 14.39 -14.39 -12.25
C ALA A 40 13.49 -13.21 -11.84
N CYS A 41 12.26 -13.48 -11.37
CA CYS A 41 11.36 -12.43 -10.88
C CYS A 41 11.87 -11.71 -9.62
N CYS A 42 12.70 -12.37 -8.81
CA CYS A 42 13.32 -11.76 -7.63
C CYS A 42 14.52 -10.89 -7.98
N LYS A 43 15.12 -11.04 -9.17
CA LYS A 43 16.30 -10.25 -9.62
C LYS A 43 15.93 -8.88 -10.18
N HIS A 44 14.66 -8.64 -10.49
CA HIS A 44 14.13 -7.36 -10.97
C HIS A 44 12.85 -7.01 -10.21
N ALA A 45 12.95 -6.97 -8.88
CA ALA A 45 11.77 -6.92 -8.02
C ALA A 45 11.21 -5.49 -7.91
N ASP A 46 9.97 -5.30 -8.35
CA ASP A 46 9.15 -4.13 -8.03
C ASP A 46 7.91 -4.54 -7.21
N VAL A 47 8.09 -4.66 -5.89
CA VAL A 47 7.08 -5.25 -5.00
C VAL A 47 6.54 -4.20 -4.03
N THR A 48 5.33 -3.70 -4.30
CA THR A 48 4.58 -2.86 -3.35
C THR A 48 4.02 -3.70 -2.21
N LEU A 49 4.10 -3.20 -0.97
CA LEU A 49 3.60 -3.89 0.21
C LEU A 49 2.28 -3.30 0.70
N ALA A 50 1.34 -4.17 1.06
CA ALA A 50 0.17 -3.83 1.85
C ALA A 50 0.43 -4.04 3.36
N PRO A 51 -0.41 -3.49 4.25
CA PRO A 51 -0.18 -3.55 5.71
C PRO A 51 0.04 -4.98 6.25
N TYR A 52 -0.75 -5.94 5.81
CA TYR A 52 -0.59 -7.32 6.29
C TYR A 52 0.72 -7.96 5.80
N ASP A 53 1.22 -7.57 4.62
CA ASP A 53 2.54 -8.03 4.15
C ASP A 53 3.64 -7.56 5.10
N VAL A 54 3.59 -6.29 5.50
CA VAL A 54 4.54 -5.70 6.46
C VAL A 54 4.51 -6.45 7.78
N LEU A 55 3.32 -6.72 8.32
CA LEU A 55 3.17 -7.43 9.58
C LEU A 55 3.76 -8.85 9.52
N ARG A 56 3.49 -9.58 8.43
CA ARG A 56 4.01 -10.94 8.23
C ARG A 56 5.53 -10.95 8.11
N LEU A 57 6.09 -10.01 7.34
CA LEU A 57 7.54 -9.91 7.16
C LEU A 57 8.26 -9.51 8.44
N GLN A 58 7.73 -8.56 9.21
CA GLN A 58 8.26 -8.19 10.53
C GLN A 58 8.34 -9.41 11.46
N LYS A 59 7.24 -10.18 11.57
CA LYS A 59 7.19 -11.41 12.38
C LYS A 59 8.17 -12.46 11.90
N ARG A 60 8.24 -12.69 10.58
CA ARG A 60 9.15 -13.67 9.96
C ARG A 60 10.63 -13.32 10.21
N LEU A 61 10.96 -12.03 10.16
CA LEU A 61 12.33 -11.54 10.32
C LEU A 61 12.70 -11.24 11.78
N GLY A 62 11.74 -11.30 12.70
CA GLY A 62 11.95 -10.94 14.11
C GLY A 62 12.31 -9.46 14.30
N MET A 63 11.75 -8.57 13.47
CA MET A 63 12.06 -7.14 13.47
C MET A 63 10.85 -6.32 13.92
N ASN A 64 11.12 -5.22 14.63
CA ASN A 64 10.10 -4.20 14.86
C ASN A 64 9.88 -3.35 13.59
N SER A 65 8.88 -2.47 13.65
CA SER A 65 8.46 -1.66 12.51
C SER A 65 9.54 -0.72 12.01
N GLU A 66 10.25 -0.04 12.91
CA GLU A 66 11.28 0.91 12.52
C GLU A 66 12.46 0.21 11.82
N GLU A 67 12.92 -0.91 12.39
CA GLU A 67 14.00 -1.72 11.83
C GLU A 67 13.64 -2.27 10.45
N PHE A 68 12.44 -2.86 10.33
CA PHE A 68 11.95 -3.42 9.07
C PHE A 68 11.83 -2.34 8.00
N LEU A 69 11.17 -1.23 8.30
CA LEU A 69 10.97 -0.13 7.35
C LEU A 69 12.31 0.42 6.86
N LYS A 70 13.26 0.63 7.77
CA LYS A 70 14.59 1.16 7.43
C LYS A 70 15.38 0.18 6.57
N LYS A 71 15.47 -1.09 6.96
CA LYS A 71 16.34 -2.08 6.32
C LYS A 71 15.75 -2.64 5.02
N HIS A 72 14.45 -2.87 4.95
CA HIS A 72 13.83 -3.69 3.91
C HIS A 72 12.84 -2.95 3.01
N THR A 73 12.61 -1.65 3.20
CA THR A 73 11.61 -0.93 2.41
C THR A 73 12.12 0.39 1.84
N VAL A 74 11.50 0.84 0.75
CA VAL A 74 11.70 2.18 0.15
C VAL A 74 10.34 2.87 -0.01
N PRO A 75 10.21 4.16 0.34
CA PRO A 75 8.96 4.90 0.20
C PRO A 75 8.72 5.33 -1.25
N PHE A 76 7.45 5.45 -1.63
CA PHE A 76 7.02 6.05 -2.89
C PHE A 76 5.64 6.70 -2.74
N GLN A 77 5.16 7.39 -3.78
CA GLN A 77 3.82 7.96 -3.80
C GLN A 77 2.85 7.04 -4.56
N LEU A 78 1.77 6.60 -3.90
CA LEU A 78 0.75 5.73 -4.47
C LEU A 78 -0.18 6.44 -5.47
N ASP A 79 -0.26 7.77 -5.36
CA ASP A 79 -1.04 8.66 -6.22
C ASP A 79 -0.41 10.06 -6.31
N ALA A 80 -0.97 10.93 -7.16
CA ALA A 80 -0.50 12.29 -7.37
C ALA A 80 -0.70 13.22 -6.15
N ASP A 81 -1.55 12.82 -5.19
CA ASP A 81 -1.79 13.59 -3.96
C ASP A 81 -0.77 13.26 -2.86
N GLY A 82 0.18 12.36 -3.14
CA GLY A 82 1.27 12.03 -2.24
C GLY A 82 0.89 11.04 -1.14
N VAL A 83 -0.14 10.20 -1.36
CA VAL A 83 -0.44 9.09 -0.44
C VAL A 83 0.79 8.20 -0.34
N PRO A 84 1.36 7.99 0.86
CA PRO A 84 2.63 7.30 0.97
C PRO A 84 2.42 5.79 0.83
N GLY A 85 3.20 5.16 -0.04
CA GLY A 85 3.33 3.71 -0.14
C GLY A 85 4.76 3.27 0.16
N ILE A 86 4.94 1.97 0.32
CA ILE A 86 6.27 1.37 0.45
C ILE A 86 6.42 0.18 -0.50
N LYS A 87 7.63 -0.01 -1.01
CA LYS A 87 8.06 -1.18 -1.77
C LYS A 87 9.13 -1.95 -0.99
N LEU A 88 9.30 -3.23 -1.28
CA LEU A 88 10.51 -3.95 -0.87
C LEU A 88 11.74 -3.26 -1.46
N ARG A 89 12.75 -3.10 -0.63
CA ARG A 89 14.06 -2.60 -1.05
C ARG A 89 14.77 -3.67 -1.88
N THR A 90 15.46 -3.22 -2.92
CA THR A 90 16.38 -4.02 -3.72
C THR A 90 17.83 -3.65 -3.42
N ASP A 91 18.76 -4.49 -3.85
CA ASP A 91 20.16 -4.10 -4.00
C ASP A 91 20.34 -3.16 -5.21
N ASN A 92 21.60 -2.82 -5.51
CA ASN A 92 21.96 -1.93 -6.61
C ASN A 92 21.69 -2.52 -8.00
N ASP A 93 21.56 -3.85 -8.10
CA ASP A 93 21.30 -4.56 -9.34
C ASP A 93 19.79 -4.84 -9.55
N GLY A 94 18.95 -4.41 -8.60
CA GLY A 94 17.50 -4.58 -8.64
C GLY A 94 16.99 -5.89 -8.05
N ALA A 95 17.86 -6.69 -7.43
CA ALA A 95 17.45 -7.92 -6.79
C ALA A 95 16.84 -7.66 -5.41
N CYS A 96 15.77 -8.39 -5.08
CA CYS A 96 15.09 -8.31 -3.81
C CYS A 96 16.06 -8.68 -2.66
N LEU A 97 16.14 -7.85 -1.62
CA LEU A 97 17.00 -8.13 -0.46
C LEU A 97 16.62 -9.37 0.36
N LEU A 98 15.48 -10.00 0.06
CA LEU A 98 15.01 -11.24 0.68
C LEU A 98 15.33 -12.50 -0.16
N LEU A 99 16.06 -12.33 -1.27
CA LEU A 99 16.57 -13.42 -2.09
C LEU A 99 17.85 -14.00 -1.46
N ASP A 100 17.83 -15.29 -1.13
CA ASP A 100 18.98 -16.03 -0.62
C ASP A 100 19.70 -16.72 -1.78
N GLY A 101 20.44 -15.94 -2.59
CA GLY A 101 21.21 -16.43 -3.74
C GLY A 101 20.42 -17.41 -4.62
N ASP A 102 20.96 -18.60 -4.81
CA ASP A 102 20.33 -19.68 -5.59
C ASP A 102 19.35 -20.54 -4.77
N ASN A 103 19.23 -20.33 -3.46
CA ASN A 103 18.27 -21.05 -2.62
C ASN A 103 16.83 -20.56 -2.82
N GLY A 104 16.66 -19.31 -3.27
CA GLY A 104 15.37 -18.68 -3.51
C GLY A 104 14.97 -17.70 -2.42
N CYS A 105 13.68 -17.35 -2.36
CA CYS A 105 13.19 -16.37 -1.39
C CYS A 105 13.32 -16.90 0.06
N GLY A 106 14.11 -16.22 0.90
CA GLY A 106 14.31 -16.60 2.31
C GLY A 106 13.06 -16.48 3.19
N VAL A 107 12.05 -15.77 2.69
CA VAL A 107 10.74 -15.60 3.35
C VAL A 107 9.61 -16.21 2.52
N TYR A 108 9.87 -17.21 1.68
CA TYR A 108 8.87 -17.71 0.72
C TYR A 108 7.48 -17.96 1.34
N GLU A 109 7.40 -18.64 2.49
CA GLU A 109 6.14 -18.92 3.18
C GLU A 109 5.39 -17.68 3.68
N ASP A 110 6.07 -16.54 3.85
CA ASP A 110 5.55 -15.25 4.30
C ASP A 110 5.67 -14.15 3.23
N ARG A 111 5.92 -14.53 1.97
CA ARG A 111 6.10 -13.60 0.85
C ARG A 111 4.88 -12.67 0.68
N PRO A 112 5.08 -11.44 0.18
CA PRO A 112 4.01 -10.46 0.02
C PRO A 112 2.87 -10.91 -0.89
N THR A 113 1.71 -10.28 -0.72
CA THR A 113 0.49 -10.48 -1.51
C THR A 113 0.77 -10.46 -3.01
N VAL A 114 1.52 -9.47 -3.52
CA VAL A 114 1.88 -9.37 -4.94
C VAL A 114 2.66 -10.61 -5.43
N CYS A 115 3.62 -11.09 -4.64
CA CYS A 115 4.41 -12.27 -4.98
C CYS A 115 3.59 -13.58 -4.92
N ARG A 116 2.54 -13.65 -4.08
CA ARG A 116 1.61 -14.78 -4.03
C ARG A 116 0.67 -14.79 -5.22
N TYR A 117 0.27 -13.62 -5.65
CA TYR A 117 -0.67 -13.44 -6.74
C TYR A 117 -0.03 -13.86 -8.07
N TYR A 118 1.24 -13.53 -8.30
CA TYR A 118 1.95 -13.88 -9.53
C TYR A 118 1.76 -15.37 -9.91
N PRO A 119 1.35 -15.69 -11.15
CA PRO A 119 1.26 -14.79 -12.31
C PRO A 119 -0.12 -14.14 -12.46
N VAL A 120 -1.01 -14.26 -11.50
CA VAL A 120 -2.35 -13.68 -11.53
C VAL A 120 -2.30 -12.29 -10.90
N ALA A 121 -2.69 -11.24 -11.63
CA ALA A 121 -2.93 -9.92 -11.05
C ALA A 121 -4.38 -9.80 -10.57
N LEU A 122 -4.60 -9.29 -9.35
CA LEU A 122 -5.92 -8.90 -8.86
C LEU A 122 -6.27 -7.50 -9.39
N LEU A 123 -7.39 -7.41 -10.08
CA LEU A 123 -8.00 -6.17 -10.55
C LEU A 123 -9.25 -5.89 -9.70
N ASN A 124 -9.14 -4.91 -8.80
CA ASN A 124 -10.31 -4.40 -8.09
C ASN A 124 -11.01 -3.37 -8.99
N MET A 125 -11.97 -3.85 -9.77
CA MET A 125 -12.75 -3.00 -10.66
C MET A 125 -14.05 -2.58 -9.98
N ARG A 126 -14.34 -1.28 -10.05
CA ARG A 126 -15.67 -0.74 -9.75
C ARG A 126 -16.36 -0.46 -11.08
N GLU A 127 -17.44 -1.17 -11.36
CA GLU A 127 -18.27 -0.83 -12.52
C GLU A 127 -18.91 0.55 -12.32
N LYS A 128 -18.95 1.32 -13.41
CA LYS A 128 -19.63 2.63 -13.42
C LYS A 128 -21.08 2.41 -12.95
N ASP A 129 -21.53 3.26 -12.04
CA ASP A 129 -22.89 3.25 -11.48
C ASP A 129 -23.24 2.07 -10.53
N THR A 130 -22.24 1.29 -10.10
CA THR A 130 -22.41 0.29 -9.02
C THR A 130 -21.61 0.66 -7.77
N TYR A 131 -22.09 0.21 -6.60
CA TYR A 131 -21.35 0.26 -5.33
C TYR A 131 -20.58 -1.04 -5.04
N GLU A 132 -20.80 -2.08 -5.84
CA GLU A 132 -20.18 -3.39 -5.65
C GLU A 132 -18.88 -3.48 -6.47
N ALA A 133 -17.76 -3.68 -5.77
CA ALA A 133 -16.50 -4.00 -6.42
C ALA A 133 -16.53 -5.47 -6.88
N ARG A 134 -16.26 -5.74 -8.16
CA ARG A 134 -16.04 -7.10 -8.66
C ARG A 134 -14.54 -7.37 -8.68
N GLN A 135 -14.15 -8.52 -8.13
CA GLN A 135 -12.78 -9.02 -8.29
C GLN A 135 -12.68 -9.64 -9.67
N GLN A 136 -11.83 -9.06 -10.50
CA GLN A 136 -11.42 -9.65 -11.76
C GLN A 136 -9.93 -9.94 -11.69
N TYR A 137 -9.47 -10.82 -12.55
CA TYR A 137 -8.08 -11.20 -12.61
C TYR A 137 -7.53 -10.99 -14.01
N SER A 138 -6.23 -10.83 -14.11
CA SER A 138 -5.50 -10.85 -15.38
C SER A 138 -4.26 -11.70 -15.23
N LEU A 139 -3.80 -12.30 -16.32
CA LEU A 139 -2.56 -13.04 -16.33
C LEU A 139 -1.40 -12.08 -16.64
N VAL A 140 -0.42 -12.03 -15.76
CA VAL A 140 0.85 -11.34 -15.97
C VAL A 140 1.78 -12.30 -16.69
N GLN A 141 2.26 -11.92 -17.87
CA GLN A 141 3.23 -12.68 -18.65
C GLN A 141 4.46 -11.81 -18.91
N GLU A 142 5.59 -12.24 -18.38
CA GLU A 142 6.88 -11.58 -18.57
C GLU A 142 7.82 -12.52 -19.34
N ASP A 143 8.63 -11.98 -20.23
CA ASP A 143 9.49 -12.76 -21.14
C ASP A 143 10.44 -13.74 -20.42
N HIS A 144 10.85 -13.40 -19.20
CA HIS A 144 11.73 -14.22 -18.40
C HIS A 144 11.02 -15.43 -17.77
N CYS A 145 9.69 -15.40 -17.64
CA CYS A 145 8.92 -16.36 -16.87
C CYS A 145 8.55 -17.60 -17.68
N ARG A 146 9.23 -18.71 -17.42
CA ARG A 146 8.97 -20.01 -18.05
C ARG A 146 7.87 -20.81 -17.36
N GLY A 147 7.33 -20.33 -16.25
CA GLY A 147 6.25 -21.02 -15.53
C GLY A 147 4.98 -21.18 -16.36
N HIS A 148 4.74 -20.31 -17.35
CA HIS A 148 3.61 -20.40 -18.28
C HIS A 148 3.73 -21.51 -19.32
N GLU A 149 4.94 -22.06 -19.52
CA GLU A 149 5.22 -23.11 -20.50
C GLU A 149 5.04 -24.51 -19.90
N GLU A 150 4.87 -24.59 -18.58
CA GLU A 150 4.64 -25.83 -17.86
C GLU A 150 3.25 -26.40 -18.17
N ALA A 151 3.15 -27.73 -18.21
CA ALA A 151 1.91 -28.42 -18.61
C ALA A 151 0.79 -28.36 -17.56
N ARG A 152 1.09 -27.87 -16.36
CA ARG A 152 0.16 -27.83 -15.23
C ARG A 152 -0.98 -26.84 -15.49
N GLU A 153 -2.20 -27.36 -15.51
CA GLU A 153 -3.43 -26.59 -15.54
C GLU A 153 -4.03 -26.46 -14.13
N ILE A 154 -4.49 -25.26 -13.77
CA ILE A 154 -5.11 -24.97 -12.47
C ILE A 154 -6.12 -23.83 -12.61
N THR A 155 -7.21 -23.85 -11.84
CA THR A 155 -8.14 -22.72 -11.78
C THR A 155 -7.53 -21.55 -11.00
N VAL A 156 -7.93 -20.31 -11.30
CA VAL A 156 -7.51 -19.14 -10.49
C VAL A 156 -7.90 -19.32 -9.00
N ARG A 157 -9.08 -19.90 -8.75
CA ARG A 157 -9.57 -20.26 -7.41
C ARG A 157 -8.59 -21.17 -6.66
N ASP A 158 -8.22 -22.29 -7.27
CA ASP A 158 -7.34 -23.28 -6.64
C ASP A 158 -5.91 -22.75 -6.53
N TYR A 159 -5.46 -21.95 -7.50
CA TYR A 159 -4.16 -21.29 -7.43
C TYR A 159 -4.10 -20.34 -6.22
N ARG A 160 -5.11 -19.49 -6.02
CA ARG A 160 -5.17 -18.60 -4.84
C ARG A 160 -5.16 -19.36 -3.52
N LYS A 161 -5.85 -20.51 -3.47
CA LYS A 161 -5.84 -21.40 -2.30
C LYS A 161 -4.46 -21.99 -2.06
N GLU A 162 -3.81 -22.50 -3.09
CA GLU A 162 -2.43 -23.03 -3.01
C GLU A 162 -1.43 -21.97 -2.55
N GLN A 163 -1.54 -20.75 -3.08
CA GLN A 163 -0.67 -19.63 -2.73
C GLN A 163 -1.01 -19.01 -1.36
N ARG A 164 -2.06 -19.51 -0.68
CA ARG A 164 -2.56 -19.05 0.64
C ARG A 164 -2.81 -17.54 0.69
N VAL A 165 -3.32 -16.97 -0.40
CA VAL A 165 -3.51 -15.51 -0.50
C VAL A 165 -4.81 -15.02 0.15
N ALA A 166 -5.78 -15.90 0.40
CA ALA A 166 -7.08 -15.53 0.96
C ALA A 166 -6.99 -14.80 2.31
N GLU A 167 -6.08 -15.21 3.19
CA GLU A 167 -5.82 -14.54 4.47
C GLU A 167 -5.26 -13.13 4.27
N TYR A 168 -4.37 -12.97 3.29
CA TYR A 168 -3.80 -11.67 2.93
C TYR A 168 -4.86 -10.74 2.35
N ASP A 169 -5.71 -11.27 1.47
CA ASP A 169 -6.85 -10.53 0.92
C ASP A 169 -7.79 -10.06 2.03
N GLU A 170 -8.10 -10.93 2.99
CA GLU A 170 -8.98 -10.61 4.12
C GLU A 170 -8.46 -9.43 4.93
N PHE A 171 -7.21 -9.50 5.38
CA PHE A 171 -6.65 -8.48 6.27
C PHE A 171 -6.22 -7.19 5.55
N ASN A 172 -5.96 -7.26 4.24
CA ASN A 172 -5.69 -6.07 3.42
C ASN A 172 -6.95 -5.44 2.80
N ARG A 173 -8.11 -6.13 2.81
CA ARG A 173 -9.34 -5.67 2.12
C ARG A 173 -9.71 -4.23 2.44
N SER A 174 -9.84 -3.91 3.74
CA SER A 174 -10.23 -2.56 4.14
C SER A 174 -9.20 -1.51 3.73
N TRP A 175 -7.92 -1.87 3.66
CA TRP A 175 -6.88 -0.96 3.20
C TRP A 175 -6.95 -0.74 1.69
N TYR A 176 -7.17 -1.80 0.89
CA TYR A 176 -7.37 -1.67 -0.55
C TYR A 176 -8.62 -0.85 -0.90
N GLU A 177 -9.71 -1.02 -0.16
CA GLU A 177 -10.93 -0.20 -0.33
C GLU A 177 -10.64 1.28 -0.05
N LEU A 178 -9.82 1.59 0.96
CA LEU A 178 -9.41 2.96 1.27
C LEU A 178 -8.60 3.57 0.13
N ILE A 179 -7.61 2.83 -0.39
CA ILE A 179 -6.80 3.26 -1.54
C ILE A 179 -7.68 3.46 -2.77
N LEU A 180 -8.57 2.51 -3.08
CA LEU A 180 -9.46 2.62 -4.24
C LEU A 180 -10.41 3.81 -4.11
N LYS A 181 -10.99 4.04 -2.92
CA LYS A 181 -11.82 5.20 -2.62
C LYS A 181 -11.04 6.49 -2.82
N LYS A 182 -9.79 6.55 -2.35
CA LYS A 182 -8.93 7.72 -2.52
C LYS A 182 -8.60 7.99 -3.99
N LYS A 183 -8.27 6.95 -4.76
CA LYS A 183 -7.97 7.06 -6.21
C LYS A 183 -9.19 7.40 -7.05
N SER A 184 -10.37 6.96 -6.61
CA SER A 184 -11.65 7.26 -7.28
C SER A 184 -12.27 8.58 -6.80
N GLY A 185 -11.70 9.21 -5.78
CA GLY A 185 -12.07 10.55 -5.35
C GLY A 185 -11.67 11.53 -6.43
N GLY A 186 -12.66 12.13 -7.10
CA GLY A 186 -12.41 13.15 -8.11
C GLY A 186 -11.70 14.38 -7.52
N PRO A 187 -11.33 15.37 -8.37
CA PRO A 187 -10.54 16.54 -7.95
C PRO A 187 -11.13 17.32 -6.76
N GLY A 188 -12.44 17.22 -6.52
CA GLY A 188 -13.13 17.87 -5.41
C GLY A 188 -12.86 17.29 -4.01
N VAL A 189 -12.23 16.12 -3.88
CA VAL A 189 -11.82 15.57 -2.56
C VAL A 189 -10.58 16.29 -2.04
N GLY A 190 -9.75 16.83 -2.93
CA GLY A 190 -8.51 17.54 -2.60
C GLY A 190 -7.41 16.65 -2.03
N LYS A 191 -6.21 17.25 -1.89
CA LYS A 191 -5.05 16.59 -1.30
C LYS A 191 -5.20 16.50 0.22
N PRO A 192 -5.04 15.30 0.84
CA PRO A 192 -5.02 15.19 2.29
C PRO A 192 -3.90 16.05 2.90
N ASN A 193 -4.16 16.66 4.05
CA ASN A 193 -3.13 17.39 4.77
C ASN A 193 -2.01 16.44 5.25
N GLU A 194 -0.84 17.01 5.54
CA GLU A 194 0.34 16.25 5.94
C GLU A 194 0.11 15.37 7.18
N MET A 195 -0.66 15.83 8.17
CA MET A 195 -0.94 15.06 9.37
C MET A 195 -1.80 13.83 9.07
N SER A 196 -2.76 13.94 8.15
CA SER A 196 -3.55 12.81 7.67
C SER A 196 -2.69 11.81 6.88
N LEU A 197 -1.70 12.27 6.11
CA LEU A 197 -0.75 11.40 5.41
C LEU A 197 0.22 10.69 6.39
N GLN A 198 0.70 11.39 7.42
CA GLN A 198 1.51 10.80 8.49
C GLN A 198 0.72 9.74 9.27
N LEU A 199 -0.55 10.02 9.59
CA LEU A 199 -1.44 9.06 10.20
C LEU A 199 -1.67 7.83 9.30
N PHE A 200 -1.88 8.04 8.00
CA PHE A 200 -2.01 6.95 7.03
C PHE A 200 -0.77 6.07 7.02
N PHE A 201 0.43 6.66 6.96
CA PHE A 201 1.69 5.91 6.98
C PHE A 201 1.85 5.10 8.28
N MET A 202 1.63 5.73 9.43
CA MET A 202 1.70 5.07 10.73
C MET A 202 0.72 3.90 10.80
N ALA A 203 -0.54 4.13 10.42
CA ALA A 203 -1.59 3.14 10.51
C ALA A 203 -1.43 1.99 9.52
N SER A 204 -0.76 2.23 8.39
CA SER A 204 -0.51 1.22 7.35
C SER A 204 0.75 0.40 7.61
N PHE A 205 1.81 1.00 8.15
CA PHE A 205 3.15 0.40 8.08
C PHE A 205 3.98 0.46 9.37
N ASN A 206 3.60 1.27 10.36
CA ASN A 206 4.33 1.38 11.63
C ASN A 206 3.45 0.94 12.81
N PHE A 207 3.29 -0.37 12.96
CA PHE A 207 2.37 -0.96 13.95
C PHE A 207 2.83 -0.70 15.39
N ASP A 208 4.12 -0.62 15.66
CA ASP A 208 4.62 -0.27 17.00
C ASP A 208 4.29 1.16 17.39
N MET A 209 4.40 2.11 16.45
CA MET A 209 3.99 3.49 16.68
C MET A 209 2.47 3.62 16.74
N LEU A 210 1.74 2.92 15.88
CA LEU A 210 0.27 2.87 15.93
C LEU A 210 -0.21 2.33 17.28
N ARG A 211 0.38 1.25 17.79
CA ARG A 211 0.03 0.66 19.09
C ARG A 211 0.25 1.65 20.22
N ARG A 212 1.43 2.30 20.26
CA ARG A 212 1.71 3.37 21.23
C ARG A 212 0.71 4.53 21.13
N PHE A 213 0.36 4.91 19.90
CA PHE A 213 -0.60 5.99 19.65
C PHE A 213 -1.99 5.65 20.18
N VAL A 214 -2.57 4.48 19.84
CA VAL A 214 -3.92 4.11 20.25
C VAL A 214 -4.04 3.81 21.75
N LEU A 215 -2.95 3.42 22.41
CA LEU A 215 -2.92 3.16 23.84
C LEU A 215 -2.60 4.41 24.69
N SER A 216 -2.24 5.52 24.05
CA SER A 216 -1.92 6.78 24.74
C SER A 216 -3.14 7.38 25.44
N ASP A 217 -2.90 8.12 26.53
CA ASP A 217 -3.97 8.82 27.27
C ASP A 217 -4.68 9.84 26.39
N ASN A 218 -3.96 10.52 25.49
CA ASN A 218 -4.53 11.48 24.55
C ASN A 218 -5.53 10.82 23.58
N PHE A 219 -5.22 9.60 23.12
CA PHE A 219 -6.14 8.85 22.26
C PHE A 219 -7.38 8.41 23.05
N LYS A 220 -7.21 7.86 24.26
CA LYS A 220 -8.31 7.45 25.14
C LYS A 220 -9.21 8.60 25.59
N GLN A 221 -8.66 9.80 25.75
CA GLN A 221 -9.44 11.02 26.01
C GLN A 221 -10.23 11.48 24.77
N SER A 222 -9.72 11.19 23.58
CA SER A 222 -10.35 11.61 22.32
C SER A 222 -11.46 10.67 21.85
N TYR A 223 -11.27 9.36 22.01
CA TYR A 223 -12.15 8.32 21.48
C TYR A 223 -12.86 7.55 22.60
N ASN A 224 -14.15 7.31 22.41
CA ASN A 224 -14.97 6.51 23.30
C ASN A 224 -14.98 5.06 22.81
N LEU A 225 -13.95 4.31 23.19
CA LEU A 225 -13.88 2.87 22.95
C LEU A 225 -13.95 2.10 24.26
N PRO A 226 -14.51 0.88 24.23
CA PRO A 226 -14.56 0.04 25.41
C PRO A 226 -13.15 -0.36 25.93
N PRO A 227 -12.96 -0.56 27.24
CA PRO A 227 -11.71 -1.05 27.82
C PRO A 227 -11.19 -2.35 27.17
N GLU A 228 -12.10 -3.25 26.79
CA GLU A 228 -11.77 -4.51 26.11
C GLU A 228 -11.12 -4.29 24.74
N THR A 229 -11.50 -3.24 24.00
CA THR A 229 -10.84 -2.89 22.74
C THR A 229 -9.39 -2.48 22.98
N TYR A 230 -9.12 -1.72 24.04
CA TYR A 230 -7.75 -1.32 24.38
C TYR A 230 -6.90 -2.52 24.84
N ALA A 231 -7.49 -3.46 25.58
CA ALA A 231 -6.81 -4.69 25.98
C ALA A 231 -6.48 -5.56 24.76
N GLU A 232 -7.41 -5.70 23.82
CA GLU A 232 -7.22 -6.47 22.58
C GLU A 232 -6.11 -5.87 21.73
N VAL A 233 -6.18 -4.56 21.41
CA VAL A 233 -5.16 -3.87 20.61
C VAL A 233 -3.86 -3.60 21.39
N ALA A 234 -3.68 -4.14 22.59
CA ALA A 234 -2.38 -4.17 23.26
C ALA A 234 -1.56 -5.40 22.85
N GLY A 235 -2.20 -6.52 22.53
CA GLY A 235 -1.54 -7.79 22.21
C GLY A 235 -1.83 -8.34 20.81
N ASP A 236 -2.89 -7.86 20.15
CA ASP A 236 -3.30 -8.36 18.85
C ASP A 236 -2.97 -7.33 17.74
N ASP A 237 -2.15 -7.73 16.77
CA ASP A 237 -1.79 -6.92 15.60
C ASP A 237 -2.91 -6.84 14.56
N ILE A 238 -3.71 -7.89 14.41
CA ILE A 238 -4.86 -7.90 13.49
C ILE A 238 -5.94 -6.95 14.00
N ALA A 239 -6.23 -7.01 15.30
CA ALA A 239 -7.15 -6.05 15.93
C ALA A 239 -6.63 -4.60 15.77
N LEU A 240 -5.32 -4.41 15.93
CA LEU A 240 -4.69 -3.10 15.74
C LEU A 240 -4.82 -2.60 14.29
N ILE A 241 -4.58 -3.45 13.28
CA ILE A 241 -4.78 -3.11 11.86
C ILE A 241 -6.26 -2.74 11.59
N LYS A 242 -7.20 -3.51 12.14
CA LYS A 242 -8.65 -3.22 11.99
C LYS A 242 -9.00 -1.86 12.60
N LEU A 243 -8.48 -1.54 13.79
CA LEU A 243 -8.66 -0.22 14.40
C LEU A 243 -7.98 0.90 13.61
N GLY A 244 -6.77 0.66 13.11
CA GLY A 244 -6.04 1.61 12.25
C GLY A 244 -6.82 1.94 10.97
N ASN A 245 -7.43 0.94 10.33
CA ASN A 245 -8.30 1.14 9.16
C ASN A 245 -9.54 1.99 9.48
N ARG A 246 -10.19 1.78 10.63
CA ARG A 246 -11.29 2.64 11.10
C ARG A 246 -10.83 4.08 11.29
N LEU A 247 -9.68 4.26 11.94
CA LEU A 247 -9.10 5.57 12.18
C LEU A 247 -8.75 6.30 10.87
N MET A 248 -8.19 5.58 9.88
CA MET A 248 -7.91 6.13 8.55
C MET A 248 -9.19 6.55 7.82
N ARG A 249 -10.27 5.75 7.88
CA ARG A 249 -11.59 6.11 7.32
C ARG A 249 -12.11 7.42 7.90
N GLN A 250 -12.00 7.57 9.21
CA GLN A 250 -12.44 8.78 9.91
C GLN A 250 -11.58 10.00 9.57
N ALA A 251 -10.26 9.86 9.56
CA ALA A 251 -9.35 10.97 9.34
C ALA A 251 -9.23 11.43 7.88
N LEU A 252 -9.40 10.52 6.92
CA LEU A 252 -9.26 10.82 5.49
C LEU A 252 -10.60 11.13 4.81
N PHE A 253 -11.70 10.53 5.27
CA PHE A 253 -13.00 10.61 4.61
C PHE A 253 -14.12 11.13 5.50
N GLY A 254 -13.85 11.48 6.76
CA GLY A 254 -14.86 11.96 7.70
C GLY A 254 -15.88 10.89 8.11
N GLU A 255 -15.63 9.62 7.80
CA GLU A 255 -16.49 8.50 8.20
C GLU A 255 -16.34 8.28 9.70
N LYS A 256 -17.34 8.68 10.50
CA LYS A 256 -17.33 8.55 11.97
C LYS A 256 -17.45 7.08 12.41
N THR A 257 -16.41 6.29 12.17
CA THR A 257 -16.34 4.86 12.47
C THR A 257 -15.90 4.56 13.89
N ILE A 258 -15.31 5.53 14.59
CA ILE A 258 -14.88 5.44 15.99
C ILE A 258 -15.64 6.52 16.77
N PRO A 259 -16.46 6.15 17.78
CA PRO A 259 -17.12 7.12 18.64
C PRO A 259 -16.09 8.04 19.31
N GLU A 260 -16.37 9.34 19.38
CA GLU A 260 -15.53 10.32 20.07
C GLU A 260 -16.17 10.72 21.40
N ASN A 261 -15.35 11.07 22.40
CA ASN A 261 -15.87 11.60 23.66
C ASN A 261 -16.48 13.00 23.44
N SER A 262 -17.57 13.32 24.15
CA SER A 262 -18.18 14.65 24.10
C SER A 262 -17.18 15.73 24.52
N GLY A 263 -17.07 16.81 23.76
CA GLY A 263 -16.12 17.89 24.04
C GLY A 263 -14.68 17.60 23.59
N ALA A 264 -14.40 16.43 23.00
CA ALA A 264 -13.04 16.06 22.58
C ALA A 264 -12.52 16.95 21.45
N TRP A 265 -13.40 17.37 20.53
CA TRP A 265 -13.04 18.29 19.45
C TRP A 265 -12.69 19.67 20.00
N GLU A 266 -13.54 20.23 20.86
CA GLU A 266 -13.34 21.54 21.50
C GLU A 266 -12.05 21.55 22.33
N LYS A 267 -11.77 20.48 23.10
CA LYS A 267 -10.51 20.32 23.83
C LYS A 267 -9.30 20.15 22.91
N ARG A 268 -9.45 19.46 21.77
CA ARG A 268 -8.37 19.33 20.76
C ARG A 268 -8.06 20.66 20.11
N VAL A 269 -9.09 21.42 19.72
CA VAL A 269 -8.96 22.74 19.12
C VAL A 269 -8.30 23.68 20.12
N GLU A 270 -8.75 23.72 21.37
CA GLU A 270 -8.18 24.59 22.41
C GLU A 270 -6.71 24.24 22.69
N SER A 271 -6.39 22.97 22.93
CA SER A 271 -5.01 22.53 23.23
C SER A 271 -4.04 22.63 22.05
N ARG A 272 -4.53 22.67 20.81
CA ARG A 272 -3.71 22.74 19.60
C ARG A 272 -3.79 24.09 18.89
N LYS A 273 -4.55 25.05 19.41
CA LYS A 273 -4.77 26.35 18.79
C LYS A 273 -3.44 27.06 18.51
N GLU A 274 -2.57 27.16 19.52
CA GLU A 274 -1.25 27.78 19.39
C GLU A 274 -0.34 27.03 18.41
N VAL A 275 -0.40 25.70 18.40
CA VAL A 275 0.39 24.85 17.49
C VAL A 275 -0.09 24.99 16.05
N TRP A 276 -1.40 25.05 15.83
CA TRP A 276 -2.00 25.25 14.51
C TRP A 276 -1.78 26.66 13.98
N GLU A 277 -1.87 27.69 14.83
CA GLU A 277 -1.54 29.07 14.49
C GLU A 277 -0.05 29.20 14.10
N ALA A 278 0.85 28.59 14.88
CA ALA A 278 2.28 28.55 14.56
C ALA A 278 2.56 27.81 13.24
N ARG A 279 1.89 26.67 12.99
CA ARG A 279 2.07 25.89 11.76
C ARG A 279 1.49 26.60 10.54
N SER A 280 0.31 27.20 10.65
CA SER A 280 -0.30 27.99 9.58
C SER A 280 0.58 29.19 9.23
N LYS A 281 1.20 29.83 10.22
CA LYS A 281 2.16 30.92 10.00
C LYS A 281 3.40 30.43 9.26
N ALA A 282 3.99 29.32 9.70
CA ALA A 282 5.16 28.72 9.04
C ALA A 282 4.86 28.28 7.59
N GLU A 283 3.67 27.77 7.31
CA GLU A 283 3.25 27.34 5.97
C GLU A 283 3.05 28.54 5.02
N VAL A 284 2.48 29.64 5.52
CA VAL A 284 2.40 30.91 4.79
C VAL A 284 3.79 31.48 4.51
N GLU A 285 4.68 31.48 5.51
CA GLU A 285 6.06 31.94 5.36
C GLU A 285 6.83 31.11 4.33
N ALA A 286 6.71 29.77 4.37
CA ALA A 286 7.36 28.88 3.40
C ALA A 286 6.81 29.09 1.97
N ARG A 287 5.50 29.28 1.82
CA ARG A 287 4.87 29.57 0.52
C ARG A 287 5.33 30.92 -0.02
N ASN A 288 5.42 31.94 0.82
CA ASN A 288 5.90 33.27 0.43
C ASN A 288 7.38 33.23 0.05
N ALA A 289 8.22 32.55 0.84
CA ALA A 289 9.64 32.39 0.53
C ALA A 289 9.87 31.64 -0.79
N LYS A 290 9.05 30.60 -1.07
CA LYS A 290 9.10 29.90 -2.36
C LYS A 290 8.68 30.82 -3.52
N ALA A 291 7.58 31.55 -3.38
CA ALA A 291 7.14 32.51 -4.40
C ALA A 291 8.17 33.62 -4.66
N GLU A 292 8.84 34.13 -3.61
CA GLU A 292 9.94 35.09 -3.74
C GLU A 292 11.16 34.48 -4.46
N SER A 293 11.51 33.23 -4.15
CA SER A 293 12.59 32.52 -4.84
C SER A 293 12.27 32.32 -6.32
N ASP A 294 11.05 31.89 -6.63
CA ASP A 294 10.59 31.65 -8.01
C ASP A 294 10.58 32.97 -8.80
N MET A 295 10.09 34.08 -8.22
CA MET A 295 10.16 35.41 -8.84
C MET A 295 11.60 35.91 -9.04
N ARG A 296 12.52 35.64 -8.09
CA ARG A 296 13.94 35.99 -8.25
C ARG A 296 14.58 35.21 -9.38
N GLN A 297 14.27 33.92 -9.52
CA GLN A 297 14.76 33.11 -10.63
C GLN A 297 14.22 33.61 -11.98
N GLU A 298 12.93 33.94 -12.08
CA GLU A 298 12.33 34.50 -13.31
C GLU A 298 12.92 35.85 -13.71
N THR A 299 13.19 36.73 -12.75
CA THR A 299 13.80 38.06 -13.00
C THR A 299 15.28 37.98 -13.34
N SER A 300 16.02 37.02 -12.76
CA SER A 300 17.43 36.76 -13.09
C SER A 300 17.65 36.00 -14.40
N GLY A 301 16.61 35.31 -14.91
CA GLY A 301 16.64 34.61 -16.20
C GLY A 301 16.35 35.49 -17.42
N CYS A 302 15.91 36.74 -17.21
CA CYS A 302 15.63 37.70 -18.29
C CYS A 302 16.80 38.64 -18.63
N SER A 303 17.97 38.51 -17.98
CA SER A 303 19.13 39.39 -18.22
C SER A 303 20.13 38.89 -19.28
N ASP A 304 19.91 37.70 -19.86
CA ASP A 304 20.71 37.18 -20.97
C ASP A 304 19.81 36.95 -22.20
N SER A 305 19.53 38.02 -22.94
CA SER A 305 18.95 37.98 -24.30
C SER A 305 19.43 39.17 -25.11
#